data_AF-A0A916TQ15-F1
#
_entry.id   AF-A0A916TQ15-F1
#
_cell.length_a   1.000
_cell.length_b   1.000
_cell.length_c   1.000
_cell.angle_alpha   90.00
_cell.angle_beta   90.00
_cell.angle_gamma   90.00
#
_symmetry.space_group_name_H-M   'P 1'
#
loop_
_entity.id
_entity.type
_entity.pdbx_description
1 polymer ?
#
loop_
_entity_poly.entity_id
_entity_poly.type
_entity_poly.pdbx_seq_one_letter_code
_entity_poly.pdbx_strand_id
1 'polypeptide(L)'
;MDAPLYPPAKAYEPPRRLPRVLSTRDTPVAILKSVPAAWAIVVKEIPSIDRRTGGEQIKPHLGNFSLESLLVFGVVQRDAIERIDAQLKALGEFK
;
A
#
# COMPACT_ATOMS: atom_id res chain seq x y z
N MET A 1 -29.22 16.71 -45.23
CA MET A 1 -29.11 16.96 -43.78
C MET A 1 -27.89 16.20 -43.30
N ASP A 2 -26.83 16.92 -42.93
CA ASP A 2 -25.58 16.34 -42.45
C ASP A 2 -25.77 15.65 -41.09
N ALA A 3 -25.28 14.42 -40.99
CA ALA A 3 -25.19 13.71 -39.72
C ALA A 3 -24.05 14.32 -38.87
N PRO A 4 -24.16 14.31 -37.53
CA PRO A 4 -23.13 14.90 -36.67
C PRO A 4 -21.77 14.18 -36.85
N LEU A 5 -20.71 14.98 -37.07
CA LEU A 5 -19.34 14.53 -37.35
C LEU A 5 -18.68 13.76 -36.18
N TYR A 6 -19.26 13.81 -34.98
CA TYR A 6 -18.74 13.17 -33.78
C TYR A 6 -19.85 12.50 -32.99
N PRO A 7 -19.59 11.33 -32.37
CA PRO A 7 -20.54 10.73 -31.44
C PRO A 7 -20.81 11.71 -30.28
N PRO A 8 -22.04 11.73 -29.73
CA PRO A 8 -22.36 12.54 -28.56
C PRO A 8 -21.42 12.17 -27.41
N ALA A 9 -20.97 13.18 -26.67
CA ALA A 9 -20.11 12.97 -25.50
C ALA A 9 -20.79 12.01 -24.52
N LYS A 10 -20.04 10.99 -24.07
CA LYS A 10 -20.54 10.08 -23.03
C LYS A 10 -20.83 10.89 -21.76
N ALA A 11 -21.94 10.58 -21.10
CA ALA A 11 -22.26 11.15 -19.80
C ALA A 11 -21.15 10.84 -18.79
N TYR A 12 -20.80 11.81 -17.96
CA TYR A 12 -19.83 11.62 -16.89
C TYR A 12 -20.37 10.65 -15.84
N GLU A 13 -19.66 9.55 -15.60
CA GLU A 13 -19.93 8.65 -14.48
C GLU A 13 -18.94 8.94 -13.34
N PRO A 14 -19.41 9.29 -12.12
CA PRO A 14 -18.53 9.49 -10.99
C PRO A 14 -17.84 8.18 -10.60
N PRO A 15 -16.54 8.22 -10.22
CA PRO A 15 -15.80 7.01 -9.88
C PRO A 15 -16.39 6.35 -8.64
N ARG A 16 -16.60 5.03 -8.71
CA ARG A 16 -17.00 4.22 -7.54
C ARG A 16 -15.83 4.11 -6.58
N ARG A 17 -16.10 4.23 -5.27
CA ARG A 17 -15.10 3.95 -4.23
C ARG A 17 -14.90 2.43 -4.14
N LEU A 18 -13.68 1.97 -4.39
CA LEU A 18 -13.28 0.59 -4.17
C LEU A 18 -12.91 0.38 -2.69
N PRO A 19 -13.12 -0.84 -2.16
CA PRO A 19 -12.60 -1.20 -0.85
C PRO A 19 -11.09 -0.99 -0.75
N ARG A 20 -10.64 -0.37 0.35
CA ARG A 20 -9.21 -0.19 0.62
C ARG A 20 -8.71 -1.39 1.41
N VAL A 21 -8.24 -2.40 0.68
CA VAL A 21 -7.55 -3.54 1.27
C VAL A 21 -6.09 -3.15 1.51
N LEU A 22 -5.57 -3.40 2.71
CA LEU A 22 -4.17 -3.17 3.01
C LEU A 22 -3.31 -4.14 2.19
N SER A 23 -2.28 -3.61 1.53
CA SER A 23 -1.35 -4.38 0.71
C SER A 23 0.07 -3.92 0.94
N THR A 24 1.03 -4.83 0.79
CA THR A 24 2.46 -4.50 0.91
C THR A 24 2.98 -3.62 -0.22
N ARG A 25 2.25 -3.57 -1.34
CA ARG A 25 2.57 -2.85 -2.58
C ARG A 25 2.05 -1.42 -2.61
N ASP A 26 0.77 -1.25 -2.28
CA ASP A 26 0.03 -0.01 -2.52
C ASP A 26 -0.18 0.79 -1.23
N THR A 27 -0.02 0.16 -0.07
CA THR A 27 -0.19 0.85 1.22
C THR A 27 1.14 1.44 1.68
N PRO A 28 1.21 2.75 1.93
CA PRO A 28 2.41 3.36 2.49
C PRO A 28 2.73 2.82 3.89
N VAL A 29 4.01 2.74 4.22
CA VAL A 29 4.48 2.25 5.52
C VAL A 29 3.93 3.10 6.67
N ALA A 30 3.78 4.41 6.49
CA ALA A 30 3.16 5.27 7.48
C ALA A 30 1.69 4.87 7.79
N ILE A 31 0.93 4.46 6.78
CA ILE A 31 -0.44 3.97 6.96
C ILE A 31 -0.43 2.61 7.65
N LEU A 32 0.46 1.69 7.26
CA LEU A 32 0.61 0.41 7.95
C LEU A 32 0.97 0.60 9.44
N LYS A 33 1.83 1.58 9.77
CA LYS A 33 2.16 1.97 11.15
C LYS A 33 0.97 2.53 11.93
N SER A 34 0.06 3.21 11.25
CA SER A 34 -1.14 3.78 11.89
C SER A 34 -2.18 2.72 12.29
N VAL A 35 -2.06 1.49 11.77
CA VAL A 35 -2.97 0.38 12.05
C VAL A 35 -2.26 -0.65 12.93
N PRO A 36 -2.53 -0.72 14.25
CA PRO A 36 -1.78 -1.58 15.17
C PRO A 36 -1.78 -3.07 14.77
N ALA A 37 -2.92 -3.58 14.28
CA ALA A 37 -3.05 -4.96 13.82
C ALA A 37 -2.18 -5.26 12.59
N ALA A 38 -2.14 -4.34 11.62
CA ALA A 38 -1.30 -4.48 10.44
C ALA A 38 0.19 -4.34 10.82
N TRP A 39 0.53 -3.39 11.69
CA TRP A 39 1.90 -3.20 12.13
C TRP A 39 2.44 -4.40 12.91
N ALA A 40 1.61 -5.04 13.74
CA ALA A 40 1.98 -6.27 14.45
C ALA A 40 2.39 -7.40 13.49
N ILE A 41 1.70 -7.55 12.36
CA ILE A 41 2.08 -8.51 11.31
C ILE A 41 3.45 -8.15 10.72
N VAL A 42 3.67 -6.87 10.41
CA VAL A 42 4.94 -6.40 9.82
C VAL A 42 6.10 -6.64 10.79
N VAL A 43 5.95 -6.30 12.07
CA VAL A 43 6.99 -6.50 13.09
C VAL A 43 7.24 -7.99 13.35
N LYS A 44 6.20 -8.83 13.33
CA LYS A 44 6.33 -10.29 13.48
C LYS A 44 7.19 -10.89 12.38
N GLU A 45 6.95 -10.50 11.11
CA GLU A 45 7.70 -11.03 9.97
C GLU A 45 9.07 -10.36 9.80
N ILE A 46 9.22 -9.12 10.28
CA ILE A 46 10.46 -8.34 10.18
C ILE A 46 10.77 -7.68 11.54
N PRO A 47 11.32 -8.41 12.51
CA PRO A 47 11.53 -7.90 13.87
C PRO A 47 12.42 -6.65 13.97
N SER A 48 13.28 -6.42 12.98
CA SER A 48 14.17 -5.25 12.94
C SER A 48 13.63 -4.06 12.14
N ILE A 49 12.37 -4.12 11.67
CA ILE A 49 11.80 -3.11 10.77
C ILE A 49 11.76 -1.71 11.38
N ASP A 50 11.52 -1.59 12.69
CA ASP A 50 11.49 -0.28 13.35
C ASP A 50 12.87 0.38 13.37
N ARG A 51 13.94 -0.39 13.57
CA ARG A 51 15.30 0.13 13.47
C ARG A 51 15.63 0.55 12.04
N ARG A 52 15.20 -0.23 11.04
CA ARG A 52 15.50 0.04 9.62
C ARG A 52 14.70 1.22 9.06
N THR A 53 13.47 1.41 9.52
CA THR A 53 12.60 2.53 9.09
C THR A 53 12.75 3.77 9.97
N GLY A 54 13.40 3.66 11.13
CA GLY A 54 13.62 4.76 12.07
C GLY A 54 14.81 5.67 11.73
N GLY A 55 15.66 5.30 10.76
CA GLY A 55 16.79 6.13 10.33
C GLY A 55 16.35 7.45 9.71
N GLU A 56 17.07 8.54 10.02
CA GLU A 56 16.70 9.91 9.59
C GLU A 56 16.58 10.06 8.07
N GLN A 57 17.31 9.25 7.30
CA GLN A 57 17.28 9.27 5.84
C GLN A 57 16.01 8.63 5.25
N ILE A 58 15.45 7.58 5.87
CA ILE A 58 14.29 6.84 5.34
C ILE A 58 12.97 7.41 5.88
N LYS A 59 12.98 7.88 7.13
CA LYS A 59 11.81 8.38 7.85
C LYS A 59 10.93 9.38 7.05
N PRO A 60 11.47 10.41 6.35
CA PRO A 60 10.62 11.34 5.59
C PRO A 60 9.91 10.71 4.39
N HIS A 61 10.38 9.56 3.90
CA HIS A 61 9.82 8.90 2.71
C HIS A 61 8.75 7.86 3.03
N LEU A 62 8.57 7.47 4.30
CA LEU A 62 7.62 6.43 4.72
C LEU A 62 6.15 6.76 4.44
N GLY A 63 5.83 8.04 4.22
CA GLY A 63 4.50 8.48 3.79
C GLY A 63 4.15 8.11 2.35
N ASN A 64 5.16 7.86 1.51
CA ASN A 64 5.01 7.55 0.08
C ASN A 64 5.51 6.15 -0.28
N PHE A 65 6.44 5.59 0.50
CA PHE A 65 6.99 4.27 0.25
C PHE A 65 6.13 3.18 0.86
N SER A 66 5.87 2.14 0.08
CA SER A 66 5.32 0.87 0.53
C SER A 66 6.42 -0.07 1.01
N LEU A 67 6.04 -1.19 1.64
CA LEU A 67 7.01 -2.23 2.01
C LEU A 67 7.71 -2.81 0.78
N GLU A 68 7.01 -2.96 -0.35
CA GLU A 68 7.61 -3.45 -1.59
C GLU A 68 8.69 -2.49 -2.13
N SER A 69 8.48 -1.17 -1.98
CA SER A 69 9.48 -0.16 -2.35
C SER A 69 10.78 -0.30 -1.57
N LEU A 70 10.71 -0.85 -0.34
CA LEU A 70 11.85 -1.10 0.52
C LEU A 70 12.70 -2.32 0.11
N LEU A 71 12.23 -3.14 -0.83
CA LEU A 71 13.02 -4.25 -1.39
C LEU A 71 14.27 -3.74 -2.10
N VAL A 72 14.14 -2.66 -2.87
CA VAL A 72 15.25 -2.10 -3.67
C VAL A 72 16.39 -1.62 -2.78
N PHE A 73 16.08 -1.20 -1.57
CA PHE A 73 17.05 -0.73 -0.58
C PHE A 73 17.61 -1.86 0.31
N GLY A 74 17.20 -3.13 0.09
CA GLY A 74 17.61 -4.27 0.92
C GLY A 74 17.06 -4.23 2.36
N VAL A 75 16.10 -3.35 2.63
CA VAL A 75 15.54 -3.13 3.97
C VAL A 75 14.58 -4.25 4.35
N VAL A 76 13.92 -4.88 3.38
CA VAL A 76 13.02 -6.01 3.56
C VAL A 76 13.34 -7.12 2.55
N GLN A 77 12.91 -8.35 2.84
CA GLN A 77 13.13 -9.52 1.99
C GLN A 77 11.82 -9.90 1.28
N ARG A 78 11.91 -10.43 0.06
CA ARG A 78 10.74 -10.79 -0.75
C ARG A 78 9.84 -11.81 -0.06
N ASP A 79 10.40 -12.85 0.52
CA ASP A 79 9.64 -13.89 1.23
C ASP A 79 8.84 -13.33 2.42
N ALA A 80 9.39 -12.34 3.13
CA ALA A 80 8.70 -11.70 4.23
C ALA A 80 7.51 -10.88 3.73
N ILE A 81 7.66 -10.19 2.60
CA ILE A 81 6.57 -9.43 1.97
C ILE A 81 5.40 -10.34 1.60
N GLU A 82 5.67 -11.48 0.97
CA GLU A 82 4.60 -12.41 0.56
C GLU A 82 3.81 -12.93 1.77
N ARG A 83 4.50 -13.25 2.87
CA ARG A 83 3.86 -13.66 4.13
C ARG A 83 3.07 -12.55 4.80
N ILE A 84 3.57 -11.30 4.76
CA ILE A 84 2.85 -10.14 5.27
C ILE A 84 1.58 -9.92 4.42
N ASP A 85 1.70 -9.95 3.09
CA ASP A 85 0.59 -9.68 2.17
C ASP A 85 -0.57 -10.68 2.35
N ALA A 86 -0.24 -11.97 2.55
CA ALA A 86 -1.23 -12.99 2.88
C ALA A 86 -1.96 -12.72 4.21
N GLN A 87 -1.23 -12.26 5.23
CA GLN A 87 -1.80 -11.93 6.54
C GLN A 87 -2.61 -10.62 6.51
N LEU A 88 -2.18 -9.62 5.73
CA LEU A 88 -2.92 -8.36 5.54
C LEU A 88 -4.24 -8.59 4.82
N LYS A 89 -4.27 -9.46 3.80
CA LYS A 89 -5.52 -9.87 3.13
C LYS A 89 -6.52 -10.50 4.09
N ALA A 90 -6.03 -11.26 5.07
CA ALA A 90 -6.88 -11.87 6.09
C ALA A 90 -7.46 -10.86 7.10
N LEU A 91 -6.86 -9.68 7.27
CA LEU A 91 -7.41 -8.60 8.10
C LEU A 91 -8.64 -7.91 7.47
N GLY A 92 -8.82 -8.04 6.15
CA GLY A 92 -9.97 -7.50 5.44
C GLY A 92 -9.86 -6.01 5.11
N GLU A 93 -11.02 -5.38 4.89
CA GLU A 93 -11.13 -3.99 4.44
C GLU A 93 -10.84 -3.00 5.57
N PHE A 94 -10.02 -1.99 5.29
CA PHE A 94 -9.76 -0.88 6.20
C PHE A 94 -10.71 0.30 5.88
N LYS A 95 -11.39 0.83 6.90
CA LYS A 95 -12.40 1.89 6.77
C LYS A 95 -11.81 3.28 6.94
#